data_AF-A0A0A8UU96-F1
#
_entry.id   AF-A0A0A8UU96-F1
#
_cell.length_a   1.000
_cell.length_b   1.000
_cell.length_c   1.000
_cell.angle_alpha   90.00
_cell.angle_beta   90.00
_cell.angle_gamma   90.00
#
_symmetry.space_group_name_H-M   'P 1'
#
loop_
_entity.id
_entity.type
_entity.pdbx_description
1 polymer ?
#
loop_
_entity_poly.entity_id
_entity_poly.type
_entity_poly.pdbx_seq_one_letter_code
_entity_poly.pdbx_strand_id
1 'polypeptide(L)'
;MKICFPDILHGQHPFIWDYDKDSNRATCTFKLAGSSHIYDKSALIESLKPFKGITLIAEGAAVIEDMSTFVKSYSMVQIHELEENKKLTGSPSKSSQNFFGTQLKSSVVSSQHNASAVATTSSAKSHGIQIDNFINIEYWPTEWGNTLSYLSYFSNKNEIDSRDRRTDLVLSPYDLPKNLQYKKNAVLYPIKQKQIAIICRLFNDILAPYYDDITKEEELPSNLSAFFRTMVEQIMLNKRLNCGPTPTEQLSIKDRNEKFSDSLEFEFSVQQDYISRVNTMLRGLLFFISPKMPANALTEDKTIAKKLESLRSKLSTKDTTVFIDALESLRDLTIEAGKVEYHYELLMQKLNEQLMEKASCIDNVFSCYHLVLQTLHKKFHKEKDTVLISIAESTLALTVIAIRETYHGNSAAKGHIGIPASCHNDFYLSAAVAHHLSKEFEAQSTEICKVKKKDLPEILKDIIMSTIKTELNEIYSTQHNSTHDDETASTSPFNYGV
;
A
#
# COMPACT_ATOMS: atom_id res chain seq x y z
N MET A 1 -25.86 9.75 5.79
CA MET A 1 -24.40 9.53 5.52
C MET A 1 -23.84 10.79 4.91
N LYS A 2 -22.69 11.30 5.39
CA LYS A 2 -22.07 12.48 4.77
C LYS A 2 -21.22 12.10 3.56
N ILE A 3 -21.40 12.84 2.49
CA ILE A 3 -20.70 12.64 1.21
C ILE A 3 -20.29 13.98 0.62
N CYS A 4 -19.36 13.96 -0.33
CA CYS A 4 -19.06 15.09 -1.20
C CYS A 4 -18.79 14.63 -2.63
N PHE A 5 -18.88 15.58 -3.56
CA PHE A 5 -18.50 15.39 -4.96
C PHE A 5 -17.29 16.29 -5.23
N PRO A 6 -16.10 15.73 -5.54
CA PRO A 6 -14.89 16.52 -5.77
C PRO A 6 -15.02 17.53 -6.92
N ASP A 7 -15.96 17.29 -7.85
CA ASP A 7 -16.20 18.15 -9.01
C ASP A 7 -17.22 19.27 -8.74
N ILE A 8 -17.86 19.27 -7.56
CA ILE A 8 -18.86 20.27 -7.15
C ILE A 8 -18.25 21.10 -6.03
N LEU A 9 -17.61 22.20 -6.43
CA LEU A 9 -16.75 23.03 -5.59
C LEU A 9 -17.29 24.45 -5.41
N HIS A 10 -16.97 25.06 -4.29
CA HIS A 10 -16.96 26.51 -4.14
C HIS A 10 -15.52 26.95 -3.82
N GLY A 11 -14.91 27.70 -4.72
CA GLY A 11 -13.46 27.94 -4.69
C GLY A 11 -12.69 26.64 -4.93
N GLN A 12 -11.94 26.17 -3.92
CA GLN A 12 -11.18 24.91 -3.96
C GLN A 12 -11.74 23.82 -3.03
N HIS A 13 -12.90 24.05 -2.42
CA HIS A 13 -13.46 23.16 -1.40
C HIS A 13 -14.78 22.53 -1.87
N PRO A 14 -14.95 21.20 -1.76
CA PRO A 14 -16.17 20.53 -2.20
C PRO A 14 -17.30 20.68 -1.19
N PHE A 15 -18.54 20.70 -1.70
CA PHE A 15 -19.73 20.75 -0.87
C PHE A 15 -19.96 19.44 -0.12
N ILE A 16 -20.37 19.55 1.15
CA ILE A 16 -20.77 18.44 2.00
C ILE A 16 -22.29 18.23 1.89
N TRP A 17 -22.70 16.98 1.69
CA TRP A 17 -24.08 16.56 1.53
C TRP A 17 -24.44 15.49 2.55
N ASP A 18 -25.66 15.55 3.08
CA ASP A 18 -26.29 14.48 3.83
C ASP A 18 -27.07 13.59 2.87
N TYR A 19 -26.54 12.41 2.60
CA TYR A 19 -27.15 11.39 1.76
C TYR A 19 -27.94 10.37 2.59
N ASP A 20 -29.23 10.25 2.26
CA ASP A 20 -30.14 9.24 2.75
C ASP A 20 -30.21 8.07 1.75
N LYS A 21 -29.75 6.90 2.21
CA LYS A 21 -29.69 5.68 1.39
C LYS A 21 -31.08 5.10 1.15
N ASP A 22 -32.01 5.25 2.09
CA ASP A 22 -33.32 4.61 2.03
C ASP A 22 -34.23 5.35 1.04
N SER A 23 -34.11 6.68 0.98
CA SER A 23 -34.83 7.51 0.01
C SER A 23 -34.05 7.81 -1.27
N ASN A 24 -32.81 7.33 -1.41
CA ASN A 24 -31.90 7.60 -2.53
C ASN A 24 -31.73 9.13 -2.84
N ARG A 25 -31.72 9.97 -1.80
CA ARG A 25 -31.78 11.44 -1.90
C ARG A 25 -30.66 12.08 -1.08
N ALA A 26 -30.04 13.15 -1.60
CA ALA A 26 -28.98 13.87 -0.88
C ALA A 26 -29.30 15.36 -0.73
N THR A 27 -29.10 15.90 0.47
CA THR A 27 -29.36 17.32 0.79
C THR A 27 -28.06 18.04 1.13
N CYS A 28 -27.81 19.20 0.54
CA CYS A 28 -26.59 19.98 0.79
C CYS A 28 -26.62 20.60 2.19
N THR A 29 -25.52 20.45 2.93
CA THR A 29 -25.36 21.02 4.27
C THR A 29 -24.89 22.48 4.26
N PHE A 30 -24.52 23.00 3.08
CA PHE A 30 -23.86 24.30 2.88
C PHE A 30 -22.54 24.46 3.67
N LYS A 31 -21.93 23.35 4.09
CA LYS A 31 -20.56 23.29 4.58
C LYS A 31 -19.64 22.82 3.46
N LEU A 32 -18.40 23.29 3.46
CA LEU A 32 -17.38 22.87 2.50
C LEU A 32 -16.33 22.00 3.21
N ALA A 33 -15.94 20.90 2.59
CA ALA A 33 -14.92 20.02 3.15
C ALA A 33 -13.54 20.67 3.08
N GLY A 34 -12.76 20.57 4.16
CA GLY A 34 -11.41 21.12 4.22
C GLY A 34 -11.36 22.65 4.40
N SER A 35 -12.46 23.30 4.78
CA SER A 35 -12.47 24.73 5.14
C SER A 35 -13.20 24.95 6.47
N SER A 36 -12.59 25.77 7.33
CA SER A 36 -13.24 26.32 8.54
C SER A 36 -13.86 27.69 8.29
N HIS A 37 -13.77 28.21 7.06
CA HIS A 37 -14.28 29.52 6.71
C HIS A 37 -15.81 29.48 6.57
N ILE A 38 -16.48 30.49 7.14
CA ILE A 38 -17.93 30.63 7.09
C ILE A 38 -18.26 31.46 5.85
N TYR A 39 -18.80 30.81 4.82
CA TYR A 39 -19.21 31.45 3.57
C TYR A 39 -20.67 31.93 3.65
N ASP A 40 -20.99 32.98 2.89
CA ASP A 40 -22.37 33.44 2.74
C ASP A 40 -23.21 32.40 1.98
N LYS A 41 -24.37 32.05 2.54
CA LYS A 41 -25.26 31.02 2.00
C LYS A 41 -25.75 31.38 0.59
N SER A 42 -25.96 32.66 0.29
CA SER A 42 -26.41 33.10 -1.04
C SER A 42 -25.35 32.82 -2.11
N ALA A 43 -24.07 33.11 -1.80
CA ALA A 43 -22.95 32.81 -2.69
C ALA A 43 -22.75 31.30 -2.93
N LEU A 44 -22.96 30.49 -1.89
CA LEU A 44 -22.93 29.03 -1.99
C LEU A 44 -24.06 28.49 -2.88
N ILE A 45 -25.27 29.04 -2.78
CA ILE A 45 -26.41 28.67 -3.62
C ILE A 45 -26.16 29.01 -5.09
N GLU A 46 -25.63 30.21 -5.40
CA GLU A 46 -25.27 30.59 -6.77
C GLU A 46 -24.28 29.60 -7.40
N SER A 47 -23.34 29.09 -6.60
CA SER A 47 -22.33 28.14 -7.06
C SER A 47 -22.90 26.76 -7.42
N LEU A 48 -24.09 26.41 -6.90
CA LEU A 48 -24.73 25.11 -7.15
C LEU A 48 -25.68 25.12 -8.37
N LYS A 49 -26.16 26.29 -8.81
CA LYS A 49 -27.07 26.44 -9.96
C LYS A 49 -26.57 25.83 -11.28
N PRO A 50 -25.27 25.85 -11.62
CA PRO A 50 -24.79 25.34 -12.90
C PRO A 50 -24.88 23.80 -13.05
N PHE A 51 -25.03 23.06 -11.95
CA PHE A 51 -24.95 21.60 -11.95
C PHE A 51 -26.31 20.95 -12.23
N LYS A 52 -26.39 20.17 -13.33
CA LYS A 52 -27.61 19.45 -13.70
C LYS A 52 -27.90 18.34 -12.69
N GLY A 53 -29.15 18.25 -12.23
CA GLY A 53 -29.60 17.27 -11.25
C GLY A 53 -29.60 17.76 -9.80
N ILE A 54 -29.14 19.00 -9.55
CA ILE A 54 -29.34 19.70 -8.26
C ILE A 54 -30.58 20.58 -8.38
N THR A 55 -31.52 20.40 -7.46
CA THR A 55 -32.77 21.16 -7.40
C THR A 55 -32.73 22.09 -6.20
N LEU A 56 -32.99 23.38 -6.42
CA LEU A 56 -33.09 24.37 -5.34
C LEU A 56 -34.57 24.47 -4.92
N ILE A 57 -34.87 24.10 -3.69
CA ILE A 57 -36.22 24.18 -3.11
C ILE A 57 -36.40 25.57 -2.51
N ALA A 58 -37.62 26.11 -2.55
CA ALA A 58 -37.97 27.47 -2.09
C ALA A 58 -37.54 27.79 -0.65
N GLU A 59 -37.31 26.78 0.19
CA GLU A 59 -36.82 26.88 1.57
C GLU A 59 -35.31 27.11 1.68
N GLY A 60 -34.61 27.34 0.56
CA GLY A 60 -33.17 27.60 0.53
C GLY A 60 -32.33 26.35 0.81
N ALA A 61 -32.83 25.19 0.39
CA ALA A 61 -32.15 23.90 0.43
C ALA A 61 -31.80 23.46 -1.00
N ALA A 62 -30.61 22.88 -1.18
CA ALA A 62 -30.19 22.27 -2.43
C ALA A 62 -30.24 20.75 -2.30
N VAL A 63 -30.93 20.08 -3.22
CA VAL A 63 -31.24 18.65 -3.12
C VAL A 63 -30.98 17.91 -4.43
N ILE A 64 -30.43 16.71 -4.32
CA ILE A 64 -30.32 15.71 -5.39
C ILE A 64 -31.39 14.65 -5.13
N GLU A 65 -32.42 14.60 -5.99
CA GLU A 65 -33.59 13.71 -5.82
C GLU A 65 -33.31 12.26 -6.24
N ASP A 66 -32.39 12.03 -7.18
CA ASP A 66 -31.98 10.68 -7.60
C ASP A 66 -30.45 10.54 -7.57
N MET A 67 -29.95 10.04 -6.45
CA MET A 67 -28.52 9.85 -6.25
C MET A 67 -27.92 8.82 -7.21
N SER A 68 -28.67 7.76 -7.53
CA SER A 68 -28.21 6.65 -8.38
C SER A 68 -27.94 7.07 -9.83
N THR A 69 -28.71 8.02 -10.35
CA THR A 69 -28.43 8.63 -11.67
C THR A 69 -27.34 9.69 -11.57
N PHE A 70 -27.35 10.50 -10.50
CA PHE A 70 -26.41 11.60 -10.35
C PHE A 70 -24.95 11.15 -10.19
N VAL A 71 -24.68 10.04 -9.50
CA VAL A 71 -23.32 9.49 -9.35
C VAL A 71 -22.68 9.00 -10.65
N LYS A 72 -23.47 8.82 -11.71
CA LYS A 72 -22.94 8.47 -13.05
C LYS A 72 -22.29 9.67 -13.73
N SER A 73 -22.68 10.88 -13.35
CA SER A 73 -22.17 12.15 -13.90
C SER A 73 -21.16 12.83 -12.98
N TYR A 74 -21.22 12.57 -11.67
CA TYR A 74 -20.33 13.18 -10.68
C TYR A 74 -19.82 12.14 -9.68
N SER A 75 -18.50 12.01 -9.54
CA SER A 75 -17.89 11.01 -8.66
C SER A 75 -18.17 11.30 -7.19
N MET A 76 -18.67 10.32 -6.44
CA MET A 76 -19.05 10.46 -5.03
C MET A 76 -17.94 9.97 -4.09
N VAL A 77 -17.66 10.72 -3.04
CA VAL A 77 -16.73 10.36 -1.95
C VAL A 77 -17.46 10.45 -0.60
N GLN A 78 -17.25 9.48 0.29
CA GLN A 78 -17.84 9.50 1.64
C GLN A 78 -16.97 10.32 2.60
N ILE A 79 -17.62 11.12 3.45
CA ILE A 79 -16.98 11.89 4.52
C ILE A 79 -17.28 11.19 5.85
N HIS A 80 -16.23 10.73 6.53
CA HIS A 80 -16.34 10.15 7.85
C HIS A 80 -16.24 11.26 8.91
N GLU A 81 -17.35 11.62 9.54
CA GLU A 81 -17.32 12.44 10.75
C GLU A 81 -16.87 11.58 11.95
N LEU A 82 -15.94 12.11 12.74
CA LEU A 82 -15.57 11.57 14.04
C LEU A 82 -16.75 11.76 15.01
N GLU A 83 -17.67 10.81 15.06
CA GLU A 83 -18.78 10.84 16.00
C GLU A 83 -18.39 10.27 17.38
N GLU A 84 -18.74 11.04 18.41
CA GLU A 84 -18.66 10.67 19.82
C GLU A 84 -19.52 9.42 20.13
N ASN A 85 -18.88 8.39 20.66
CA ASN A 85 -19.40 7.26 21.45
C ASN A 85 -20.94 7.07 21.52
N LYS A 86 -21.49 6.13 20.72
CA LYS A 86 -22.68 5.34 21.12
C LYS A 86 -22.62 3.88 20.61
N LYS A 87 -23.25 3.01 21.40
CA LYS A 87 -23.12 1.54 21.46
C LYS A 87 -23.66 0.77 20.24
N LEU A 88 -22.96 -0.33 19.96
CA LEU A 88 -23.25 -1.54 19.15
C LEU A 88 -24.71 -1.82 18.72
N THR A 89 -24.91 -2.17 17.43
CA THR A 89 -25.50 -3.45 16.95
C THR A 89 -25.39 -3.62 15.41
N GLY A 90 -24.78 -4.74 14.96
CA GLY A 90 -25.30 -5.62 13.89
C GLY A 90 -25.18 -5.31 12.37
N SER A 91 -24.21 -5.98 11.71
CA SER A 91 -24.33 -6.72 10.43
C SER A 91 -24.39 -5.98 9.04
N PRO A 92 -24.13 -6.66 7.89
CA PRO A 92 -23.01 -6.30 7.00
C PRO A 92 -23.37 -6.12 5.50
N SER A 93 -22.65 -5.26 4.75
CA SER A 93 -22.50 -5.43 3.29
C SER A 93 -21.46 -4.52 2.61
N LYS A 94 -20.64 -5.18 1.75
CA LYS A 94 -20.11 -4.78 0.43
C LYS A 94 -18.96 -3.76 0.30
N SER A 95 -17.77 -4.36 0.17
CA SER A 95 -16.66 -4.06 -0.75
C SER A 95 -16.55 -2.67 -1.39
N SER A 96 -15.64 -1.88 -0.85
CA SER A 96 -14.65 -1.10 -1.60
C SER A 96 -13.28 -1.33 -0.95
N GLN A 97 -12.28 -1.68 -1.75
CA GLN A 97 -10.92 -1.95 -1.27
C GLN A 97 -10.22 -0.63 -0.91
N ASN A 98 -10.45 -0.14 0.30
CA ASN A 98 -9.58 0.85 0.94
C ASN A 98 -8.74 0.11 1.99
N PHE A 99 -7.43 0.03 1.73
CA PHE A 99 -6.42 -0.68 2.52
C PHE A 99 -6.17 -0.06 3.91
N PHE A 100 -6.85 1.03 4.27
CA PHE A 100 -6.65 1.76 5.52
C PHE A 100 -7.94 1.81 6.33
N GLY A 101 -8.19 0.76 7.13
CA GLY A 101 -9.07 0.81 8.29
C GLY A 101 -8.21 0.94 9.55
N THR A 102 -8.21 2.11 10.17
CA THR A 102 -7.49 2.40 11.42
C THR A 102 -8.25 1.78 12.60
N GLN A 103 -7.73 0.69 13.16
CA GLN A 103 -7.97 0.31 14.56
C GLN A 103 -6.62 0.24 15.27
N LEU A 104 -6.24 1.33 15.93
CA LEU A 104 -5.18 1.29 16.94
C LEU A 104 -5.86 1.09 18.29
N LYS A 105 -5.87 -0.15 18.77
CA LYS A 105 -6.06 -0.43 20.20
C LYS A 105 -4.71 -0.23 20.87
N SER A 106 -4.60 0.75 21.78
CA SER A 106 -3.46 0.85 22.67
C SER A 106 -3.50 -0.30 23.67
N SER A 107 -2.43 -1.09 23.76
CA SER A 107 -2.14 -1.90 24.93
C SER A 107 -0.69 -1.68 25.29
N VAL A 108 -0.51 -0.97 26.40
CA VAL A 108 0.78 -0.70 27.04
C VAL A 108 1.26 -1.99 27.68
N VAL A 109 2.39 -2.54 27.21
CA VAL A 109 3.24 -3.42 28.01
C VAL A 109 4.67 -2.96 27.82
N SER A 110 5.28 -2.59 28.94
CA SER A 110 6.63 -2.09 29.11
C SER A 110 7.68 -3.18 28.90
N SER A 111 8.71 -2.89 28.11
CA SER A 111 10.03 -3.50 28.24
C SER A 111 11.09 -2.53 27.71
N GLN A 112 11.89 -2.01 28.64
CA GLN A 112 13.09 -1.21 28.40
C GLN A 112 14.16 -2.09 27.74
N HIS A 113 14.79 -1.62 26.66
CA HIS A 113 16.24 -1.41 26.57
C HIS A 113 16.68 -0.90 25.18
N ASN A 114 17.31 0.27 25.20
CA ASN A 114 18.35 0.80 24.30
C ASN A 114 18.13 0.77 22.77
N ALA A 115 17.52 1.85 22.25
CA ALA A 115 17.95 2.50 21.01
C ALA A 115 17.63 4.00 21.09
N SER A 116 18.60 4.83 20.68
CA SER A 116 18.65 6.28 20.90
C SER A 116 17.35 7.01 20.57
N ALA A 117 16.91 7.78 21.56
CA ALA A 117 15.73 8.62 21.55
C ALA A 117 15.85 9.76 20.53
N VAL A 118 14.89 9.84 19.61
CA VAL A 118 14.20 11.11 19.36
C VAL A 118 12.82 10.94 19.98
N ALA A 119 12.79 11.06 21.30
CA ALA A 119 11.56 11.12 22.06
C ALA A 119 10.95 12.50 21.85
N THR A 120 9.70 12.44 21.44
CA THR A 120 8.65 13.43 21.63
C THR A 120 8.73 14.00 23.05
N THR A 121 9.43 15.11 23.24
CA THR A 121 9.31 15.94 24.45
C THR A 121 9.43 17.42 24.13
N SER A 122 8.45 18.15 24.64
CA SER A 122 8.30 19.59 24.73
C SER A 122 7.68 20.31 23.53
N SER A 123 6.50 20.85 23.83
CA SER A 123 5.82 21.98 23.22
C SER A 123 6.72 23.23 23.20
N ALA A 124 7.81 23.19 22.44
CA ALA A 124 8.41 24.39 21.89
C ALA A 124 7.91 24.46 20.44
N LYS A 125 7.23 25.54 20.06
CA LYS A 125 6.98 25.80 18.63
C LYS A 125 8.34 25.83 17.96
N SER A 126 8.69 24.79 17.21
CA SER A 126 9.85 24.81 16.34
C SER A 126 9.61 25.90 15.29
N HIS A 127 10.54 26.83 15.16
CA HIS A 127 10.48 27.91 14.16
C HIS A 127 11.30 27.51 12.92
N GLY A 128 11.16 28.25 11.82
CA GLY A 128 12.00 28.07 10.64
C GLY A 128 11.68 26.84 9.79
N ILE A 129 12.69 26.32 9.09
CA ILE A 129 12.57 25.26 8.07
C ILE A 129 12.84 23.84 8.61
N GLN A 130 12.61 23.60 9.89
CA GLN A 130 12.60 22.23 10.40
C GLN A 130 11.48 21.43 9.73
N ILE A 131 11.73 20.14 9.45
CA ILE A 131 10.84 19.33 8.62
C ILE A 131 9.42 19.23 9.19
N ASP A 132 9.30 19.13 10.52
CA ASP A 132 8.01 19.02 11.22
C ASP A 132 7.16 20.30 11.11
N ASN A 133 7.78 21.45 10.80
CA ASN A 133 7.07 22.72 10.62
C ASN A 133 6.29 22.79 9.31
N PHE A 134 6.71 22.05 8.29
CA PHE A 134 6.06 22.04 6.97
C PHE A 134 5.48 20.68 6.57
N ILE A 135 5.78 19.62 7.32
CA ILE A 135 5.16 18.29 7.20
C ILE A 135 4.81 17.80 8.60
N ASN A 136 3.52 17.71 8.92
CA ASN A 136 3.06 17.13 10.19
C ASN A 136 1.70 16.47 10.03
N ILE A 137 1.38 15.57 10.96
CA ILE A 137 0.17 14.74 10.89
C ILE A 137 -1.13 15.55 11.09
N GLU A 138 -1.07 16.68 11.79
CA GLU A 138 -2.25 17.50 12.12
C GLU A 138 -2.75 18.28 10.90
N TYR A 139 -1.85 18.93 10.18
CA TYR A 139 -2.19 19.80 9.06
C TYR A 139 -2.01 19.11 7.70
N TRP A 140 -1.11 18.14 7.58
CA TRP A 140 -0.70 17.52 6.32
C TRP A 140 -0.62 15.98 6.42
N PRO A 141 -1.71 15.28 6.78
CA PRO A 141 -1.70 13.85 7.06
C PRO A 141 -1.29 13.00 5.84
N THR A 142 -1.63 13.45 4.63
CA THR A 142 -1.28 12.75 3.39
C THR A 142 0.23 12.82 3.14
N GLU A 143 0.81 14.01 3.16
CA GLU A 143 2.23 14.22 2.92
C GLU A 143 3.07 13.60 4.04
N TRP A 144 2.60 13.68 5.29
CA TRP A 144 3.19 12.94 6.41
C TRP A 144 3.18 11.42 6.19
N GLY A 145 2.05 10.88 5.71
CA GLY A 145 1.88 9.49 5.31
C GLY A 145 2.76 9.08 4.12
N ASN A 146 3.16 10.04 3.28
CA ASN A 146 4.07 9.80 2.15
C ASN A 146 5.56 9.99 2.52
N THR A 147 5.87 10.51 3.72
CA THR A 147 7.22 10.96 4.09
C THR A 147 7.63 10.55 5.52
N LEU A 148 7.35 11.37 6.53
CA LEU A 148 7.85 11.20 7.91
C LEU A 148 7.39 9.90 8.59
N SER A 149 6.24 9.36 8.19
CA SER A 149 5.77 8.04 8.65
C SER A 149 6.74 6.88 8.36
N TYR A 150 7.64 7.01 7.38
CA TYR A 150 8.68 6.01 7.12
C TYR A 150 9.75 5.92 8.22
N LEU A 151 9.89 6.90 9.12
CA LEU A 151 10.91 6.89 10.17
C LEU A 151 10.76 5.73 11.17
N SER A 152 9.52 5.33 11.46
CA SER A 152 9.25 4.25 12.44
C SER A 152 7.90 3.57 12.25
N TYR A 153 6.89 4.27 11.74
CA TYR A 153 5.53 3.73 11.68
C TYR A 153 5.41 2.56 10.71
N PHE A 154 5.88 2.72 9.47
CA PHE A 154 5.62 1.72 8.43
C PHE A 154 6.39 0.42 8.59
N SER A 155 7.68 0.47 8.97
CA SER A 155 8.47 -0.75 9.20
C SER A 155 7.84 -1.61 10.31
N ASN A 156 7.53 -0.99 11.46
CA ASN A 156 6.90 -1.68 12.58
C ASN A 156 5.52 -2.23 12.21
N LYS A 157 4.70 -1.44 11.52
CA LYS A 157 3.38 -1.87 11.08
C LYS A 157 3.45 -3.03 10.09
N ASN A 158 4.37 -2.98 9.14
CA ASN A 158 4.55 -4.06 8.16
C ASN A 158 4.92 -5.38 8.84
N GLU A 159 5.82 -5.33 9.83
CA GLU A 159 6.20 -6.51 10.60
C GLU A 159 5.06 -7.08 11.44
N ILE A 160 4.30 -6.22 12.12
CA ILE A 160 3.14 -6.63 12.93
C ILE A 160 2.07 -7.24 12.02
N ASP A 161 1.67 -6.53 10.97
CA ASP A 161 0.66 -6.98 10.02
C ASP A 161 1.09 -8.28 9.32
N SER A 162 2.37 -8.44 9.00
CA SER A 162 2.90 -9.67 8.40
C SER A 162 2.95 -10.83 9.40
N ARG A 163 3.18 -10.58 10.69
CA ARG A 163 3.16 -11.62 11.74
C ARG A 163 1.75 -12.06 12.08
N ASP A 164 0.79 -11.13 12.07
CA ASP A 164 -0.62 -11.40 12.33
C ASP A 164 -1.30 -12.13 11.17
N ARG A 165 -0.76 -11.98 9.95
CA ARG A 165 -1.20 -12.72 8.76
C ARG A 165 -0.37 -13.99 8.56
N ARG A 166 -0.69 -15.03 9.32
CA ARG A 166 -0.09 -16.36 9.17
C ARG A 166 -0.73 -17.23 8.09
N THR A 167 -1.32 -16.64 7.04
CA THR A 167 -2.11 -17.42 6.08
C THR A 167 -1.18 -18.34 5.27
N ASP A 168 -1.07 -19.59 5.72
CA ASP A 168 -0.02 -20.53 5.33
C ASP A 168 -0.56 -21.88 4.86
N LEU A 169 -1.83 -22.21 5.08
CA LEU A 169 -2.44 -23.46 4.60
C LEU A 169 -3.27 -23.23 3.33
N VAL A 170 -4.21 -22.27 3.40
CA VAL A 170 -5.18 -21.98 2.34
C VAL A 170 -5.13 -20.49 2.03
N LEU A 171 -4.87 -20.14 0.77
CA LEU A 171 -4.73 -18.77 0.31
C LEU A 171 -5.82 -18.45 -0.71
N SER A 172 -6.55 -17.36 -0.50
CA SER A 172 -7.44 -16.83 -1.54
C SER A 172 -6.62 -16.14 -2.64
N PRO A 173 -7.19 -15.96 -3.85
CA PRO A 173 -6.58 -15.15 -4.90
C PRO A 173 -6.25 -13.71 -4.46
N TYR A 174 -6.90 -13.19 -3.41
CA TYR A 174 -6.59 -11.87 -2.85
C TYR A 174 -5.40 -11.87 -1.90
N ASP A 175 -5.07 -13.00 -1.29
CA ASP A 175 -3.98 -13.10 -0.33
C ASP A 175 -2.61 -13.10 -1.01
N LEU A 176 -2.52 -13.63 -2.24
CA LEU A 176 -1.27 -13.68 -3.00
C LEU A 176 -0.73 -12.27 -3.34
N PRO A 177 -1.52 -11.34 -3.94
CA PRO A 177 -1.07 -9.97 -4.15
C PRO A 177 -0.71 -9.25 -2.85
N LYS A 178 -1.46 -9.49 -1.77
CA LYS A 178 -1.17 -8.91 -0.45
C LYS A 178 0.17 -9.39 0.09
N ASN A 179 0.44 -10.69 0.01
CA ASN A 179 1.71 -11.28 0.45
C ASN A 179 2.89 -10.72 -0.35
N LEU A 180 2.73 -10.57 -1.66
CA LEU A 180 3.75 -9.93 -2.49
C LEU A 180 3.98 -8.46 -2.11
N GLN A 181 2.92 -7.72 -1.78
CA GLN A 181 3.02 -6.35 -1.29
C GLN A 181 3.76 -6.25 0.06
N TYR A 182 3.58 -7.20 0.99
CA TYR A 182 4.36 -7.24 2.23
C TYR A 182 5.84 -7.53 1.98
N LYS A 183 6.16 -8.46 1.08
CA LYS A 183 7.54 -8.72 0.63
C LYS A 183 8.18 -7.46 0.05
N LYS A 184 7.45 -6.71 -0.80
CA LYS A 184 7.89 -5.40 -1.31
C LYS A 184 8.22 -4.44 -0.19
N ASN A 185 7.28 -4.26 0.73
CA ASN A 185 7.40 -3.31 1.83
C ASN A 185 8.54 -3.65 2.80
N ALA A 186 8.81 -4.94 3.04
CA ALA A 186 9.92 -5.38 3.88
C ALA A 186 11.29 -4.93 3.34
N VAL A 187 11.43 -4.81 2.01
CA VAL A 187 12.65 -4.30 1.37
C VAL A 187 12.59 -2.77 1.20
N LEU A 188 11.45 -2.24 0.76
CA LEU A 188 11.31 -0.82 0.41
C LEU A 188 11.29 0.11 1.63
N TYR A 189 10.65 -0.29 2.73
CA TYR A 189 10.49 0.59 3.91
C TYR A 189 11.82 0.93 4.58
N PRO A 190 12.77 -0.01 4.78
CA PRO A 190 14.11 0.33 5.27
C PRO A 190 14.85 1.35 4.38
N ILE A 191 14.70 1.24 3.05
CA ILE A 191 15.29 2.20 2.10
C ILE A 191 14.65 3.58 2.31
N LYS A 192 13.31 3.64 2.31
CA LYS A 192 12.54 4.88 2.53
C LYS A 192 12.83 5.52 3.89
N GLN A 193 13.02 4.72 4.93
CA GLN A 193 13.42 5.16 6.27
C GLN A 193 14.78 5.87 6.23
N LYS A 194 15.77 5.30 5.56
CA LYS A 194 17.08 5.93 5.36
C LYS A 194 16.98 7.21 4.53
N GLN A 195 16.17 7.20 3.46
CA GLN A 195 15.94 8.40 2.63
C GLN A 195 15.39 9.56 3.47
N ILE A 196 14.30 9.34 4.22
CA ILE A 196 13.70 10.39 5.03
C ILE A 196 14.60 10.83 6.19
N ALA A 197 15.37 9.92 6.80
CA ALA A 197 16.34 10.27 7.83
C ALA A 197 17.44 11.22 7.29
N ILE A 198 17.93 10.98 6.07
CA ILE A 198 18.87 11.89 5.41
C ILE A 198 18.20 13.25 5.15
N ILE A 199 16.96 13.26 4.64
CA ILE A 199 16.24 14.51 4.38
C ILE A 199 16.02 15.30 5.69
N CYS A 200 15.64 14.64 6.79
CA CYS A 200 15.54 15.24 8.11
C CYS A 200 16.85 15.89 8.53
N ARG A 201 17.99 15.19 8.37
CA ARG A 201 19.32 15.74 8.66
C ARG A 201 19.65 16.96 7.81
N LEU A 202 19.40 16.90 6.50
CA LEU A 202 19.64 18.03 5.59
C LEU A 202 18.84 19.27 6.02
N PHE A 203 17.57 19.10 6.38
CA PHE A 203 16.72 20.23 6.79
C PHE A 203 17.02 20.70 8.21
N ASN A 204 16.98 19.80 9.20
CA ASN A 204 17.02 20.15 10.61
C ASN A 204 18.44 20.50 11.08
N ASP A 205 19.44 19.73 10.65
CA ASP A 205 20.80 19.85 11.20
C ASP A 205 21.69 20.75 10.34
N ILE A 206 21.42 20.84 9.03
CA ILE A 206 22.23 21.63 8.11
C ILE A 206 21.54 22.93 7.73
N LEU A 207 20.36 22.91 7.12
CA LEU A 207 19.74 24.11 6.56
C LEU A 207 19.09 25.01 7.61
N ALA A 208 18.41 24.45 8.62
CA ALA A 208 17.66 25.23 9.61
C ALA A 208 18.52 26.25 10.38
N PRO A 209 19.72 25.90 10.88
CA PRO A 209 20.58 26.88 11.56
C PRO A 209 20.86 28.13 10.70
N TYR A 210 21.15 27.95 9.41
CA TYR A 210 21.38 29.08 8.50
C TYR A 210 20.11 29.86 8.19
N TYR A 211 18.96 29.20 8.12
CA TYR A 211 17.69 29.86 7.89
C TYR A 211 17.29 30.74 9.07
N ASP A 212 17.45 30.22 10.27
CA ASP A 212 17.12 30.93 11.51
C ASP A 212 18.01 32.17 11.67
N ASP A 213 19.30 32.07 11.32
CA ASP A 213 20.23 33.21 11.26
C ASP A 213 19.81 34.29 10.25
N ILE A 214 19.26 33.90 9.10
CA ILE A 214 18.81 34.84 8.05
C ILE A 214 17.52 35.55 8.47
N THR A 215 16.61 34.82 9.09
CA THR A 215 15.23 35.27 9.33
C THR A 215 14.98 35.74 10.75
N LYS A 216 15.94 35.57 11.66
CA LYS A 216 15.83 35.95 13.08
C LYS A 216 14.56 35.38 13.72
N GLU A 217 14.32 34.08 13.50
CA GLU A 217 13.19 33.32 14.05
C GLU A 217 11.79 33.74 13.54
N GLU A 218 11.69 34.42 12.39
CA GLU A 218 10.39 34.64 11.73
C GLU A 218 9.66 33.33 11.40
N GLU A 219 8.33 33.37 11.42
CA GLU A 219 7.51 32.24 10.99
C GLU A 219 7.81 31.87 9.53
N LEU A 220 7.85 30.55 9.26
CA LEU A 220 8.08 30.02 7.92
C LEU A 220 6.94 30.46 6.98
N PRO A 221 7.22 31.23 5.90
CA PRO A 221 6.16 31.64 4.97
C PRO A 221 5.45 30.44 4.35
N SER A 222 4.13 30.51 4.26
CA SER A 222 3.28 29.39 3.80
C SER A 222 3.63 28.90 2.39
N ASN A 223 3.99 29.81 1.48
CA ASN A 223 4.44 29.48 0.12
C ASN A 223 5.78 28.74 0.11
N LEU A 224 6.72 29.13 0.97
CA LEU A 224 8.01 28.44 1.12
C LEU A 224 7.84 27.07 1.81
N SER A 225 6.97 26.98 2.81
CA SER A 225 6.55 25.73 3.45
C SER A 225 5.96 24.76 2.42
N ALA A 226 5.03 25.21 1.58
CA ALA A 226 4.44 24.40 0.52
C ALA A 226 5.47 23.95 -0.53
N PHE A 227 6.43 24.81 -0.87
CA PHE A 227 7.55 24.47 -1.76
C PHE A 227 8.40 23.32 -1.20
N PHE A 228 8.84 23.44 0.07
CA PHE A 228 9.64 22.39 0.70
C PHE A 228 8.86 21.09 0.91
N ARG A 229 7.58 21.17 1.33
CA ARG A 229 6.72 19.99 1.46
C ARG A 229 6.60 19.24 0.15
N THR A 230 6.27 19.95 -0.93
CA THR A 230 6.16 19.36 -2.27
C THR A 230 7.49 18.73 -2.70
N MET A 231 8.61 19.43 -2.48
CA MET A 231 9.93 18.92 -2.82
C MET A 231 10.23 17.60 -2.10
N VAL A 232 10.06 17.54 -0.78
CA VAL A 232 10.31 16.34 0.02
C VAL A 232 9.40 15.18 -0.40
N GLU A 233 8.11 15.46 -0.59
CA GLU A 233 7.14 14.45 -1.02
C GLU A 233 7.52 13.85 -2.38
N GLN A 234 7.92 14.67 -3.35
CA GLN A 234 8.30 14.19 -4.68
C GLN A 234 9.55 13.31 -4.67
N ILE A 235 10.52 13.60 -3.79
CA ILE A 235 11.69 12.74 -3.59
C ILE A 235 11.26 11.38 -3.03
N MET A 236 10.31 11.37 -2.10
CA MET A 236 9.85 10.15 -1.44
C MET A 236 8.91 9.29 -2.29
N LEU A 237 8.12 9.87 -3.20
CA LEU A 237 7.08 9.13 -3.93
C LEU A 237 7.58 8.31 -5.14
N ASN A 238 8.76 8.58 -5.71
CA ASN A 238 9.29 7.89 -6.90
C ASN A 238 8.40 7.87 -8.18
N LYS A 239 7.18 8.43 -8.19
CA LYS A 239 6.11 8.20 -9.19
C LYS A 239 6.34 8.65 -10.65
N ARG A 240 7.52 9.17 -11.03
CA ARG A 240 7.71 9.75 -12.39
C ARG A 240 9.00 9.37 -13.09
N LEU A 241 10.14 9.75 -12.53
CA LEU A 241 11.42 9.68 -13.24
C LEU A 241 12.22 8.44 -12.90
N ASN A 242 11.90 7.81 -11.77
CA ASN A 242 12.61 6.64 -11.25
C ASN A 242 11.68 5.42 -11.23
N CYS A 243 10.96 5.23 -12.34
CA CYS A 243 10.10 4.09 -12.58
C CYS A 243 10.61 3.35 -13.81
N GLY A 244 10.97 2.07 -13.66
CA GLY A 244 11.30 1.21 -14.79
C GLY A 244 12.67 1.44 -15.42
N PRO A 245 12.96 0.70 -16.52
CA PRO A 245 14.27 0.63 -17.12
C PRO A 245 14.68 1.98 -17.73
N THR A 246 15.97 2.26 -17.66
CA THR A 246 16.64 3.37 -18.35
C THR A 246 16.52 3.22 -19.87
N PRO A 247 16.66 4.32 -20.65
CA PRO A 247 16.69 4.20 -22.10
C PRO A 247 17.81 3.27 -22.57
N THR A 248 18.94 3.25 -21.84
CA THR A 248 20.03 2.31 -22.08
C THR A 248 19.65 0.86 -21.78
N GLU A 249 18.93 0.57 -20.69
CA GLU A 249 18.43 -0.79 -20.39
C GLU A 249 17.37 -1.29 -21.39
N GLN A 250 16.67 -0.40 -22.08
CA GLN A 250 15.66 -0.75 -23.08
C GLN A 250 16.25 -1.12 -24.45
N LEU A 251 17.57 -0.96 -24.65
CA LEU A 251 18.22 -1.31 -25.91
C LEU A 251 18.12 -2.80 -26.20
N SER A 252 17.96 -3.13 -27.48
CA SER A 252 18.04 -4.52 -27.92
C SER A 252 19.46 -5.07 -27.71
N ILE A 253 19.61 -6.40 -27.64
CA ILE A 253 20.94 -7.05 -27.52
C ILE A 253 21.85 -6.62 -28.67
N LYS A 254 21.29 -6.47 -29.88
CA LYS A 254 22.04 -6.01 -31.05
C LYS A 254 22.55 -4.58 -30.86
N ASP A 255 21.67 -3.64 -30.52
CA ASP A 255 22.04 -2.23 -30.34
C ASP A 255 23.01 -2.06 -29.15
N ARG A 256 22.85 -2.86 -28.10
CA ARG A 256 23.77 -2.90 -26.96
C ARG A 256 25.19 -3.29 -27.40
N ASN A 257 25.33 -4.37 -28.17
CA ASN A 257 26.63 -4.86 -28.65
C ASN A 257 27.27 -3.92 -29.69
N GLU A 258 26.47 -3.14 -30.41
CA GLU A 258 26.97 -2.12 -31.34
C GLU A 258 27.41 -0.83 -30.62
N LYS A 259 26.72 -0.45 -29.54
CA LYS A 259 26.94 0.82 -28.83
C LYS A 259 28.00 0.74 -27.73
N PHE A 260 28.16 -0.42 -27.07
CA PHE A 260 29.06 -0.59 -25.94
C PHE A 260 30.10 -1.67 -26.21
N SER A 261 31.33 -1.42 -25.79
CA SER A 261 32.48 -2.31 -26.02
C SER A 261 32.43 -3.56 -25.15
N ASP A 262 31.88 -3.44 -23.94
CA ASP A 262 31.76 -4.52 -22.97
C ASP A 262 30.57 -4.32 -21.99
N SER A 263 30.40 -5.26 -21.04
CA SER A 263 29.33 -5.19 -20.03
C SER A 263 29.52 -4.08 -19.01
N LEU A 264 30.77 -3.73 -18.68
CA LEU A 264 31.08 -2.72 -17.67
C LEU A 264 30.75 -1.32 -18.20
N GLU A 265 31.06 -1.04 -19.46
CA GLU A 265 30.70 0.21 -20.14
C GLU A 265 29.17 0.38 -20.24
N PHE A 266 28.46 -0.72 -20.51
CA PHE A 266 27.00 -0.74 -20.48
C PHE A 266 26.46 -0.45 -19.07
N GLU A 267 26.92 -1.17 -18.04
CA GLU A 267 26.47 -1.00 -16.65
C GLU A 267 26.76 0.42 -16.14
N PHE A 268 27.93 0.97 -16.46
CA PHE A 268 28.28 2.35 -16.14
C PHE A 268 27.29 3.34 -16.78
N SER A 269 26.97 3.15 -18.06
CA SER A 269 26.03 4.02 -18.78
C SER A 269 24.62 3.95 -18.22
N VAL A 270 24.16 2.74 -17.87
CA VAL A 270 22.89 2.51 -17.16
C VAL A 270 22.87 3.28 -15.83
N GLN A 271 23.96 3.20 -15.05
CA GLN A 271 24.05 3.92 -13.79
C GLN A 271 24.02 5.45 -13.98
N GLN A 272 24.67 5.97 -15.03
CA GLN A 272 24.59 7.40 -15.36
C GLN A 272 23.17 7.85 -15.73
N ASP A 273 22.41 7.02 -16.45
CA ASP A 273 21.01 7.30 -16.77
C ASP A 273 20.15 7.36 -15.51
N TYR A 274 20.32 6.42 -14.56
CA TYR A 274 19.65 6.46 -13.27
C TYR A 274 20.01 7.72 -12.47
N ILE A 275 21.30 8.06 -12.39
CA ILE A 275 21.78 9.27 -11.72
C ILE A 275 21.13 10.52 -12.33
N SER A 276 21.06 10.61 -13.66
CA SER A 276 20.45 11.74 -14.37
C SER A 276 18.97 11.91 -14.03
N ARG A 277 18.20 10.81 -14.05
CA ARG A 277 16.78 10.78 -13.68
C ARG A 277 16.57 11.22 -12.23
N VAL A 278 17.31 10.64 -11.30
CA VAL A 278 17.19 10.92 -9.87
C VAL A 278 17.66 12.33 -9.53
N ASN A 279 18.70 12.85 -10.19
CA ASN A 279 19.12 14.25 -10.01
C ASN A 279 18.01 15.23 -10.38
N THR A 280 17.18 14.92 -11.37
CA THR A 280 16.01 15.76 -11.67
C THR A 280 14.98 15.75 -10.53
N MET A 281 14.82 14.63 -9.83
CA MET A 281 13.95 14.54 -8.64
C MET A 281 14.56 15.29 -7.45
N LEU A 282 15.88 15.17 -7.26
CA LEU A 282 16.64 15.81 -6.19
C LEU A 282 16.99 17.28 -6.48
N ARG A 283 16.51 17.85 -7.59
CA ARG A 283 16.92 19.18 -8.09
C ARG A 283 16.85 20.29 -7.05
N GLY A 284 15.83 20.26 -6.18
CA GLY A 284 15.64 21.27 -5.15
C GLY A 284 16.71 21.20 -4.04
N LEU A 285 17.23 20.01 -3.73
CA LEU A 285 18.36 19.84 -2.82
C LEU A 285 19.70 20.08 -3.54
N LEU A 286 19.84 19.63 -4.79
CA LEU A 286 21.03 19.87 -5.61
C LEU A 286 21.35 21.36 -5.79
N PHE A 287 20.33 22.22 -5.79
CA PHE A 287 20.50 23.67 -5.87
C PHE A 287 21.47 24.22 -4.83
N PHE A 288 21.42 23.71 -3.59
CA PHE A 288 22.27 24.19 -2.50
C PHE A 288 23.76 23.92 -2.72
N ILE A 289 24.10 22.92 -3.54
CA ILE A 289 25.49 22.55 -3.87
C ILE A 289 25.87 22.88 -5.31
N SER A 290 24.92 23.35 -6.13
CA SER A 290 25.13 23.60 -7.57
C SER A 290 25.28 25.09 -7.85
N PRO A 291 26.51 25.65 -7.88
CA PRO A 291 26.73 27.10 -8.00
C PRO A 291 26.18 27.68 -9.32
N LYS A 292 26.01 26.86 -10.34
CA LYS A 292 25.51 27.26 -11.67
C LYS A 292 23.99 27.22 -11.80
N MET A 293 23.28 26.63 -10.83
CA MET A 293 21.81 26.53 -10.88
C MET A 293 21.19 27.77 -10.22
N PRO A 294 20.46 28.63 -10.94
CA PRO A 294 19.76 29.77 -10.33
C PRO A 294 18.48 29.29 -9.64
N ALA A 295 18.06 29.93 -8.55
CA ALA A 295 16.83 29.54 -7.84
C ALA A 295 15.56 29.70 -8.71
N ASN A 296 15.57 30.59 -9.70
CA ASN A 296 14.48 30.73 -10.67
C ASN A 296 14.30 29.48 -11.57
N ALA A 297 15.28 28.57 -11.62
CA ALA A 297 15.12 27.27 -12.26
C ALA A 297 14.27 26.28 -11.44
N LEU A 298 14.04 26.58 -10.15
CA LEU A 298 13.23 25.77 -9.25
C LEU A 298 11.82 26.31 -9.04
N THR A 299 11.64 27.63 -9.08
CA THR A 299 10.37 28.30 -8.78
C THR A 299 10.23 29.60 -9.55
N GLU A 300 9.01 29.92 -9.96
CA GLU A 300 8.67 31.21 -10.58
C GLU A 300 8.43 32.31 -9.52
N ASP A 301 8.23 31.92 -8.26
CA ASP A 301 8.06 32.87 -7.15
C ASP A 301 9.40 33.52 -6.80
N LYS A 302 9.53 34.80 -7.17
CA LYS A 302 10.74 35.62 -6.92
C LYS A 302 11.08 35.73 -5.43
N THR A 303 10.09 35.68 -4.54
CA THR A 303 10.30 35.76 -3.09
C THR A 303 10.92 34.48 -2.57
N ILE A 304 10.39 33.33 -2.99
CA ILE A 304 10.96 32.00 -2.68
C ILE A 304 12.37 31.93 -3.25
N ALA A 305 12.56 32.28 -4.53
CA ALA A 305 13.86 32.25 -5.18
C ALA A 305 14.92 33.07 -4.44
N LYS A 306 14.57 34.30 -4.01
CA LYS A 306 15.47 35.15 -3.21
C LYS A 306 15.82 34.52 -1.87
N LYS A 307 14.86 33.90 -1.17
CA LYS A 307 15.12 33.22 0.11
C LYS A 307 16.04 32.00 -0.08
N LEU A 308 15.82 31.21 -1.14
CA LEU A 308 16.68 30.06 -1.47
C LEU A 308 18.11 30.50 -1.79
N GLU A 309 18.30 31.56 -2.58
CA GLU A 309 19.63 32.12 -2.87
C GLU A 309 20.33 32.63 -1.61
N SER A 310 19.60 33.34 -0.75
CA SER A 310 20.12 33.80 0.53
C SER A 310 20.59 32.63 1.39
N LEU A 311 19.78 31.57 1.49
CA LEU A 311 20.12 30.38 2.26
C LEU A 311 21.35 29.67 1.70
N ARG A 312 21.41 29.46 0.39
CA ARG A 312 22.59 28.87 -0.27
C ARG A 312 23.87 29.67 -0.03
N SER A 313 23.80 30.99 -0.14
CA SER A 313 24.97 31.87 0.03
C SER A 313 25.56 31.84 1.44
N LYS A 314 24.79 31.38 2.44
CA LYS A 314 25.20 31.30 3.84
C LYS A 314 25.82 29.96 4.22
N LEU A 315 25.63 28.92 3.42
CA LEU A 315 26.19 27.60 3.69
C LEU A 315 27.72 27.65 3.77
N SER A 316 28.27 27.16 4.88
CA SER A 316 29.72 27.03 5.04
C SER A 316 30.30 25.98 4.09
N THR A 317 31.59 26.09 3.78
CA THR A 317 32.29 25.06 2.97
C THR A 317 32.23 23.68 3.63
N LYS A 318 32.35 23.62 4.96
CA LYS A 318 32.28 22.38 5.73
C LYS A 318 30.90 21.71 5.59
N ASP A 319 29.84 22.47 5.80
CA ASP A 319 28.48 21.93 5.71
C ASP A 319 28.07 21.63 4.27
N THR A 320 28.62 22.37 3.30
CA THR A 320 28.48 22.04 1.87
C THR A 320 29.04 20.66 1.57
N THR A 321 30.22 20.30 2.09
CA THR A 321 30.78 18.94 1.92
C THR A 321 29.88 17.88 2.56
N VAL A 322 29.41 18.10 3.79
CA VAL A 322 28.48 17.17 4.46
C VAL A 322 27.17 17.03 3.69
N PHE A 323 26.68 18.13 3.09
CA PHE A 323 25.48 18.14 2.26
C PHE A 323 25.69 17.30 0.99
N ILE A 324 26.86 17.40 0.35
CA ILE A 324 27.22 16.60 -0.83
C ILE A 324 27.18 15.10 -0.49
N ASP A 325 27.88 14.67 0.56
CA ASP A 325 27.96 13.26 0.96
C ASP A 325 26.56 12.67 1.28
N ALA A 326 25.74 13.46 1.98
CA ALA A 326 24.36 13.10 2.29
C ALA A 326 23.51 13.00 1.02
N LEU A 327 23.70 13.89 0.06
CA LEU A 327 22.95 13.91 -1.18
C LEU A 327 23.34 12.77 -2.14
N GLU A 328 24.61 12.37 -2.14
CA GLU A 328 25.07 11.16 -2.85
C GLU A 328 24.42 9.91 -2.27
N SER A 329 24.44 9.77 -0.94
CA SER A 329 23.75 8.66 -0.26
C SER A 329 22.24 8.65 -0.56
N LEU A 330 21.59 9.82 -0.54
CA LEU A 330 20.19 9.95 -0.88
C LEU A 330 19.91 9.57 -2.34
N ARG A 331 20.80 9.93 -3.26
CA ARG A 331 20.70 9.57 -4.69
C ARG A 331 20.71 8.05 -4.85
N ASP A 332 21.68 7.37 -4.25
CA ASP A 332 21.82 5.92 -4.37
C ASP A 332 20.59 5.19 -3.80
N LEU A 333 20.13 5.61 -2.61
CA LEU A 333 18.90 5.06 -2.01
C LEU A 333 17.66 5.34 -2.86
N THR A 334 17.60 6.49 -3.52
CA THR A 334 16.48 6.81 -4.43
C THR A 334 16.50 5.87 -5.62
N ILE A 335 17.65 5.70 -6.29
CA ILE A 335 17.81 4.74 -7.38
C ILE A 335 17.40 3.33 -6.93
N GLU A 336 17.90 2.88 -5.78
CA GLU A 336 17.57 1.57 -5.20
C GLU A 336 16.07 1.39 -4.97
N ALA A 337 15.41 2.39 -4.37
CA ALA A 337 13.96 2.36 -4.15
C ALA A 337 13.17 2.20 -5.46
N GLY A 338 13.58 2.91 -6.52
CA GLY A 338 12.94 2.80 -7.83
C GLY A 338 13.11 1.43 -8.48
N LYS A 339 14.32 0.84 -8.37
CA LYS A 339 14.59 -0.54 -8.83
C LYS A 339 13.73 -1.55 -8.09
N VAL A 340 13.60 -1.43 -6.77
CA VAL A 340 12.74 -2.30 -5.96
C VAL A 340 11.27 -2.16 -6.37
N GLU A 341 10.76 -0.94 -6.50
CA GLU A 341 9.37 -0.71 -6.89
C GLU A 341 9.06 -1.31 -8.27
N TYR A 342 9.93 -1.11 -9.25
CA TYR A 342 9.76 -1.67 -10.58
C TYR A 342 9.86 -3.20 -10.60
N HIS A 343 10.82 -3.78 -9.87
CA HIS A 343 10.93 -5.24 -9.77
C HIS A 343 9.63 -5.86 -9.24
N TYR A 344 9.05 -5.27 -8.20
CA TYR A 344 7.80 -5.77 -7.63
C TYR A 344 6.57 -5.44 -8.49
N GLU A 345 6.60 -4.39 -9.31
CA GLU A 345 5.58 -4.14 -10.33
C GLU A 345 5.56 -5.27 -11.36
N LEU A 346 6.73 -5.70 -11.86
CA LEU A 346 6.84 -6.85 -12.78
C LEU A 346 6.37 -8.15 -12.13
N LEU A 347 6.76 -8.40 -10.87
CA LEU A 347 6.28 -9.57 -10.13
C LEU A 347 4.75 -9.55 -9.94
N MET A 348 4.18 -8.37 -9.67
CA MET A 348 2.74 -8.22 -9.50
C MET A 348 1.99 -8.43 -10.81
N GLN A 349 2.53 -7.92 -11.92
CA GLN A 349 1.99 -8.16 -13.26
C GLN A 349 1.98 -9.66 -13.56
N LYS A 350 3.12 -10.33 -13.41
CA LYS A 350 3.25 -11.79 -13.62
C LYS A 350 2.28 -12.57 -12.73
N LEU A 351 2.15 -12.20 -11.46
CA LEU A 351 1.21 -12.82 -10.54
C LEU A 351 -0.24 -12.67 -11.03
N ASN A 352 -0.63 -11.47 -11.44
CA ASN A 352 -1.99 -11.22 -11.94
C ASN A 352 -2.27 -11.99 -13.23
N GLU A 353 -1.31 -12.08 -14.15
CA GLU A 353 -1.40 -12.92 -15.35
C GLU A 353 -1.61 -14.39 -14.97
N GLN A 354 -0.80 -14.93 -14.06
CA GLN A 354 -0.94 -16.30 -13.57
C GLN A 354 -2.29 -16.56 -12.87
N LEU A 355 -2.82 -15.58 -12.13
CA LEU A 355 -4.15 -15.69 -11.50
C LEU A 355 -5.27 -15.68 -12.55
N MET A 356 -5.16 -14.84 -13.58
CA MET A 356 -6.13 -14.74 -14.67
C MET A 356 -6.14 -16.01 -15.54
N GLU A 357 -4.98 -16.58 -15.80
CA GLU A 357 -4.80 -17.84 -16.54
C GLU A 357 -5.14 -19.09 -15.70
N LYS A 358 -5.46 -18.90 -14.40
CA LYS A 358 -5.63 -19.98 -13.42
C LYS A 358 -4.43 -20.93 -13.42
N ALA A 359 -3.21 -20.42 -13.28
CA ALA A 359 -2.01 -21.26 -13.26
C ALA A 359 -2.14 -22.39 -12.22
N SER A 360 -1.70 -23.60 -12.59
CA SER A 360 -1.75 -24.78 -11.71
C SER A 360 -0.88 -24.62 -10.46
N CYS A 361 0.14 -23.77 -10.54
CA CYS A 361 1.04 -23.43 -9.45
C CYS A 361 1.47 -21.96 -9.58
N ILE A 362 1.54 -21.26 -8.46
CA ILE A 362 2.06 -19.89 -8.36
C ILE A 362 3.12 -19.92 -7.26
N ASP A 363 4.39 -19.78 -7.64
CA ASP A 363 5.52 -19.94 -6.72
C ASP A 363 5.44 -21.30 -6.00
N ASN A 364 5.26 -21.33 -4.68
CA ASN A 364 5.16 -22.55 -3.87
C ASN A 364 3.73 -22.89 -3.42
N VAL A 365 2.71 -22.31 -4.07
CA VAL A 365 1.31 -22.62 -3.78
C VAL A 365 0.60 -23.21 -5.01
N PHE A 366 -0.31 -24.14 -4.76
CA PHE A 366 -0.91 -25.00 -5.77
C PHE A 366 -2.41 -24.73 -5.90
N SER A 367 -2.89 -24.62 -7.13
CA SER A 367 -4.31 -24.45 -7.42
C SER A 367 -5.09 -25.70 -6.99
N CYS A 368 -6.05 -25.54 -6.07
CA CYS A 368 -6.90 -26.65 -5.67
C CYS A 368 -7.77 -27.12 -6.84
N TYR A 369 -8.20 -26.20 -7.71
CA TYR A 369 -8.95 -26.52 -8.92
C TYR A 369 -8.16 -27.49 -9.81
N HIS A 370 -6.88 -27.20 -10.07
CA HIS A 370 -6.04 -28.06 -10.91
C HIS A 370 -5.77 -29.42 -10.27
N LEU A 371 -5.56 -29.49 -8.96
CA LEU A 371 -5.37 -30.76 -8.25
C LEU A 371 -6.62 -31.67 -8.37
N VAL A 372 -7.81 -31.10 -8.19
CA VAL A 372 -9.08 -31.82 -8.36
C VAL A 372 -9.26 -32.25 -9.81
N LEU A 373 -9.07 -31.33 -10.76
CA LEU A 373 -9.26 -31.61 -12.18
C LEU A 373 -8.29 -32.67 -12.71
N GLN A 374 -7.00 -32.61 -12.30
CA GLN A 374 -6.00 -33.61 -12.65
C GLN A 374 -6.38 -35.00 -12.11
N THR A 375 -6.87 -35.06 -10.86
CA THR A 375 -7.38 -36.29 -10.26
C THR A 375 -8.55 -36.84 -11.07
N LEU A 376 -9.51 -35.99 -11.43
CA LEU A 376 -10.66 -36.37 -12.23
C LEU A 376 -10.26 -36.88 -13.62
N HIS A 377 -9.37 -36.21 -14.34
CA HIS A 377 -8.88 -36.68 -15.65
C HIS A 377 -8.18 -38.03 -15.55
N LYS A 378 -7.35 -38.22 -14.52
CA LYS A 378 -6.63 -39.49 -14.32
C LYS A 378 -7.59 -40.66 -14.11
N LYS A 379 -8.70 -40.45 -13.38
CA LYS A 379 -9.63 -41.51 -13.01
C LYS A 379 -10.79 -41.68 -14.00
N PHE A 380 -11.21 -40.60 -14.66
CA PHE A 380 -12.35 -40.55 -15.57
C PHE A 380 -11.94 -40.13 -16.99
N HIS A 381 -10.81 -40.64 -17.50
CA HIS A 381 -10.22 -40.30 -18.81
C HIS A 381 -11.15 -40.49 -20.03
N LYS A 382 -12.27 -41.22 -19.89
CA LYS A 382 -13.27 -41.42 -20.96
C LYS A 382 -14.40 -40.39 -20.94
N GLU A 383 -14.48 -39.58 -19.88
CA GLU A 383 -15.51 -38.56 -19.73
C GLU A 383 -15.16 -37.30 -20.51
N LYS A 384 -16.19 -36.54 -20.90
CA LYS A 384 -16.01 -35.26 -21.56
C LYS A 384 -15.42 -34.24 -20.58
N ASP A 385 -14.44 -33.47 -21.03
CA ASP A 385 -13.80 -32.42 -20.23
C ASP A 385 -14.81 -31.45 -19.61
N THR A 386 -15.87 -31.09 -20.33
CA THR A 386 -16.93 -30.21 -19.83
C THR A 386 -17.62 -30.74 -18.56
N VAL A 387 -17.74 -32.06 -18.44
CA VAL A 387 -18.31 -32.71 -17.24
C VAL A 387 -17.31 -32.67 -16.09
N LEU A 388 -16.04 -32.96 -16.36
CA LEU A 388 -14.98 -32.96 -15.34
C LEU A 388 -14.72 -31.56 -14.79
N ILE A 389 -14.71 -30.55 -15.66
CA ILE A 389 -14.63 -29.13 -15.30
C ILE A 389 -15.81 -28.76 -14.40
N SER A 390 -17.05 -29.10 -14.78
CA SER A 390 -18.24 -28.80 -13.97
C SER A 390 -18.20 -29.47 -12.58
N ILE A 391 -17.67 -30.69 -12.47
CA ILE A 391 -17.48 -31.37 -11.18
C ILE A 391 -16.41 -30.64 -10.35
N ALA A 392 -15.28 -30.25 -10.95
CA ALA A 392 -14.21 -29.52 -10.25
C ALA A 392 -14.69 -28.15 -9.73
N GLU A 393 -15.39 -27.38 -10.55
CA GLU A 393 -15.99 -26.10 -10.15
C GLU A 393 -17.01 -26.26 -9.02
N SER A 394 -17.88 -27.28 -9.12
CA SER A 394 -18.86 -27.59 -8.06
C SER A 394 -18.17 -28.01 -6.76
N THR A 395 -17.11 -28.82 -6.84
CA THR A 395 -16.30 -29.24 -5.69
C THR A 395 -15.71 -28.04 -4.98
N LEU A 396 -15.11 -27.11 -5.72
CA LEU A 396 -14.50 -25.92 -5.13
C LEU A 396 -15.53 -25.00 -4.51
N ALA A 397 -16.68 -24.79 -5.17
CA ALA A 397 -17.75 -23.97 -4.62
C ALA A 397 -18.25 -24.52 -3.26
N LEU A 398 -18.48 -25.83 -3.19
CA LEU A 398 -18.87 -26.50 -1.94
C LEU A 398 -17.77 -26.41 -0.88
N THR A 399 -16.51 -26.56 -1.28
CA THR A 399 -15.36 -26.52 -0.36
C THR A 399 -15.19 -25.13 0.23
N VAL A 400 -15.31 -24.07 -0.57
CA VAL A 400 -15.24 -22.68 -0.08
C VAL A 400 -16.35 -22.39 0.93
N ILE A 401 -17.58 -22.87 0.67
CA ILE A 401 -18.69 -22.75 1.62
C ILE A 401 -18.37 -23.49 2.92
N ALA A 402 -17.89 -24.74 2.83
CA ALA A 402 -17.56 -25.55 3.99
C ALA A 402 -16.41 -24.95 4.83
N ILE A 403 -15.35 -24.43 4.19
CA ILE A 403 -14.26 -23.71 4.86
C ILE A 403 -14.82 -22.53 5.63
N ARG A 404 -15.67 -21.71 5.00
CA ARG A 404 -16.28 -20.56 5.63
C ARG A 404 -17.13 -20.98 6.83
N GLU A 405 -18.06 -21.91 6.66
CA GLU A 405 -18.94 -22.34 7.75
C GLU A 405 -18.18 -22.95 8.93
N THR A 406 -17.12 -23.72 8.64
CA THR A 406 -16.31 -24.39 9.67
C THR A 406 -15.43 -23.40 10.45
N TYR A 407 -14.82 -22.42 9.76
CA TYR A 407 -13.76 -21.59 10.34
C TYR A 407 -14.12 -20.12 10.58
N HIS A 408 -15.33 -19.66 10.20
CA HIS A 408 -15.75 -18.26 10.37
C HIS A 408 -15.69 -17.75 11.83
N GLY A 409 -15.84 -18.64 12.82
CA GLY A 409 -15.77 -18.31 14.24
C GLY A 409 -14.45 -18.70 14.94
N ASN A 410 -13.56 -19.43 14.28
CA ASN A 410 -12.37 -19.98 14.93
C ASN A 410 -11.18 -19.01 14.80
N SER A 411 -10.89 -18.26 15.87
CA SER A 411 -9.80 -17.27 15.88
C SER A 411 -8.42 -17.88 15.66
N ALA A 412 -8.18 -19.12 16.11
CA ALA A 412 -6.92 -19.82 15.89
C ALA A 412 -6.75 -20.21 14.41
N ALA A 413 -7.83 -20.70 13.77
CA ALA A 413 -7.79 -21.13 12.37
C ALA A 413 -7.70 -19.95 11.39
N LYS A 414 -8.26 -18.80 11.75
CA LYS A 414 -8.22 -17.57 10.94
C LYS A 414 -6.81 -17.09 10.62
N GLY A 415 -5.85 -17.41 11.48
CA GLY A 415 -4.43 -17.12 11.21
C GLY A 415 -3.93 -17.88 9.98
N HIS A 416 -4.31 -19.15 9.84
CA HIS A 416 -3.74 -20.11 8.89
C HIS A 416 -4.57 -20.28 7.60
N ILE A 417 -5.86 -19.94 7.64
CA ILE A 417 -6.81 -20.13 6.56
C ILE A 417 -7.31 -18.77 6.05
N GLY A 418 -6.94 -18.45 4.81
CA GLY A 418 -7.39 -17.27 4.07
C GLY A 418 -8.82 -17.48 3.60
N ILE A 419 -9.78 -17.21 4.48
CA ILE A 419 -11.21 -17.42 4.22
C ILE A 419 -11.61 -16.63 2.96
N PRO A 420 -11.95 -17.29 1.84
CA PRO A 420 -12.33 -16.60 0.62
C PRO A 420 -13.65 -15.85 0.87
N ALA A 421 -13.65 -14.52 0.70
CA ALA A 421 -14.82 -13.68 0.99
C ALA A 421 -15.94 -13.82 -0.06
N SER A 422 -15.58 -14.23 -1.28
CA SER A 422 -16.48 -14.59 -2.37
C SER A 422 -16.24 -16.03 -2.81
N CYS A 423 -17.21 -16.60 -3.51
CA CYS A 423 -17.10 -17.84 -4.27
C CYS A 423 -16.11 -17.67 -5.43
N HIS A 424 -14.83 -17.49 -5.10
CA HIS A 424 -13.77 -17.58 -6.08
C HIS A 424 -13.82 -18.95 -6.75
N ASN A 425 -13.60 -18.97 -8.06
CA ASN A 425 -13.52 -20.22 -8.83
C ASN A 425 -12.29 -21.07 -8.46
N ASP A 426 -11.40 -20.56 -7.61
CA ASP A 426 -10.22 -21.26 -7.13
C ASP A 426 -9.70 -20.72 -5.79
N PHE A 427 -8.92 -21.53 -5.10
CA PHE A 427 -8.10 -21.16 -3.96
C PHE A 427 -6.80 -21.98 -3.99
N TYR A 428 -5.77 -21.45 -3.34
CA TYR A 428 -4.43 -22.02 -3.41
C TYR A 428 -4.08 -22.70 -2.10
N LEU A 429 -3.40 -23.84 -2.20
CA LEU A 429 -2.94 -24.65 -1.09
C LEU A 429 -1.42 -24.50 -0.96
N SER A 430 -0.91 -24.50 0.26
CA SER A 430 0.53 -24.61 0.46
C SER A 430 1.05 -25.98 0.00
N ALA A 431 2.36 -26.05 -0.23
CA ALA A 431 3.01 -27.27 -0.68
C ALA A 431 2.71 -28.49 0.21
N ALA A 432 2.67 -28.31 1.54
CA ALA A 432 2.35 -29.37 2.48
C ALA A 432 0.93 -29.91 2.27
N VAL A 433 -0.07 -29.02 2.27
CA VAL A 433 -1.49 -29.39 2.08
C VAL A 433 -1.71 -29.99 0.70
N ALA A 434 -1.13 -29.41 -0.35
CA ALA A 434 -1.27 -29.89 -1.72
C ALA A 434 -0.70 -31.31 -1.89
N HIS A 435 0.46 -31.58 -1.28
CA HIS A 435 1.09 -32.90 -1.32
C HIS A 435 0.28 -33.94 -0.53
N HIS A 436 -0.20 -33.59 0.67
CA HIS A 436 -1.07 -34.47 1.46
C HIS A 436 -2.38 -34.76 0.72
N LEU A 437 -3.03 -33.73 0.17
CA LEU A 437 -4.26 -33.88 -0.61
C LEU A 437 -4.07 -34.81 -1.82
N SER A 438 -2.95 -34.66 -2.53
CA SER A 438 -2.63 -35.53 -3.67
C SER A 438 -2.50 -37.00 -3.24
N LYS A 439 -1.91 -37.28 -2.07
CA LYS A 439 -1.83 -38.63 -1.51
C LYS A 439 -3.20 -39.17 -1.14
N GLU A 440 -4.05 -38.36 -0.51
CA GLU A 440 -5.42 -38.76 -0.14
C GLU A 440 -6.27 -39.08 -1.36
N PHE A 441 -6.19 -38.29 -2.43
CA PHE A 441 -6.87 -38.59 -3.68
C PHE A 441 -6.42 -39.91 -4.33
N GLU A 442 -5.14 -40.27 -4.22
CA GLU A 442 -4.68 -41.57 -4.69
C GLU A 442 -5.12 -42.71 -3.77
N ALA A 443 -5.06 -42.53 -2.45
CA ALA A 443 -5.48 -43.53 -1.47
C ALA A 443 -6.98 -43.87 -1.59
N GLN A 444 -7.82 -42.86 -1.79
CA GLN A 444 -9.28 -43.01 -1.90
C GLN A 444 -9.74 -43.25 -3.34
N SER A 445 -8.80 -43.46 -4.28
CA SER A 445 -9.09 -43.60 -5.70
C SER A 445 -10.13 -44.68 -6.01
N THR A 446 -10.12 -45.82 -5.31
CA THR A 446 -11.02 -46.93 -5.61
C THR A 446 -12.46 -46.64 -5.20
N GLU A 447 -12.64 -45.79 -4.19
CA GLU A 447 -13.94 -45.35 -3.70
C GLU A 447 -14.50 -44.25 -4.60
N ILE A 448 -13.68 -43.27 -4.98
CA ILE A 448 -14.03 -42.20 -5.92
C ILE A 448 -14.58 -42.77 -7.24
N CYS A 449 -13.98 -43.83 -7.78
CA CYS A 449 -14.44 -44.46 -9.03
C CYS A 449 -15.82 -45.16 -8.93
N LYS A 450 -16.28 -45.51 -7.73
CA LYS A 450 -17.56 -46.22 -7.52
C LYS A 450 -18.75 -45.27 -7.31
N VAL A 451 -18.46 -43.99 -7.10
CA VAL A 451 -19.46 -42.97 -6.75
C VAL A 451 -20.14 -42.45 -8.01
N LYS A 452 -21.45 -42.16 -7.91
CA LYS A 452 -22.17 -41.52 -9.01
C LYS A 452 -21.64 -40.10 -9.20
N LYS A 453 -21.46 -39.68 -10.45
CA LYS A 453 -20.88 -38.36 -10.79
C LYS A 453 -21.53 -37.17 -10.10
N LYS A 454 -22.85 -37.22 -9.89
CA LYS A 454 -23.60 -36.16 -9.19
C LYS A 454 -23.22 -36.00 -7.71
N ASP A 455 -22.68 -37.06 -7.10
CA ASP A 455 -22.33 -37.12 -5.68
C ASP A 455 -20.81 -36.91 -5.48
N LEU A 456 -20.01 -36.91 -6.57
CA LEU A 456 -18.56 -36.68 -6.53
C LEU A 456 -18.15 -35.35 -5.91
N PRO A 457 -18.81 -34.20 -6.19
CA PRO A 457 -18.41 -32.93 -5.60
C PRO A 457 -18.41 -32.93 -4.08
N GLU A 458 -19.39 -33.60 -3.45
CA GLU A 458 -19.48 -33.70 -1.98
C GLU A 458 -18.35 -34.55 -1.40
N ILE A 459 -18.05 -35.69 -2.01
CA ILE A 459 -16.97 -36.57 -1.54
C ILE A 459 -15.61 -35.90 -1.67
N LEU A 460 -15.33 -35.26 -2.81
CA LEU A 460 -14.06 -34.56 -3.02
C LEU A 460 -13.91 -33.39 -2.04
N LYS A 461 -15.00 -32.66 -1.78
CA LYS A 461 -15.06 -31.61 -0.75
C LYS A 461 -14.75 -32.18 0.64
N ASP A 462 -15.31 -33.33 1.02
CA ASP A 462 -15.04 -33.96 2.32
C ASP A 462 -13.56 -34.36 2.47
N ILE A 463 -12.95 -34.90 1.41
CA ILE A 463 -11.51 -35.22 1.39
C ILE A 463 -10.68 -33.95 1.60
N ILE A 464 -10.93 -32.90 0.83
CA ILE A 464 -10.20 -31.63 0.93
C ILE A 464 -10.32 -31.04 2.34
N MET A 465 -11.54 -30.99 2.89
CA MET A 465 -11.80 -30.48 4.24
C MET A 465 -11.09 -31.31 5.32
N SER A 466 -11.05 -32.63 5.17
CA SER A 466 -10.33 -33.53 6.07
C SER A 466 -8.82 -33.27 6.04
N THR A 467 -8.23 -33.13 4.85
CA THR A 467 -6.80 -32.80 4.71
C THR A 467 -6.47 -31.46 5.36
N ILE A 468 -7.24 -30.40 5.08
CA ILE A 468 -7.04 -29.08 5.69
C ILE A 468 -7.12 -29.16 7.22
N LYS A 469 -8.08 -29.92 7.76
CA LYS A 469 -8.25 -30.08 9.20
C LYS A 469 -7.07 -30.82 9.85
N THR A 470 -6.55 -31.85 9.19
CA THR A 470 -5.39 -32.60 9.69
C THR A 470 -4.16 -31.73 9.77
N GLU A 471 -3.82 -31.02 8.69
CA GLU A 471 -2.67 -30.10 8.64
C GLU A 471 -2.80 -28.97 9.68
N LEU A 472 -4.00 -28.43 9.86
CA LEU A 472 -4.26 -27.42 10.87
C LEU A 472 -4.03 -27.94 12.30
N ASN A 473 -4.42 -29.19 12.59
CA ASN A 473 -4.18 -29.81 13.90
C ASN A 473 -2.68 -30.10 14.15
N GLU A 474 -1.93 -30.45 13.11
CA GLU A 474 -0.48 -30.64 13.20
C GLU A 474 0.21 -29.33 13.57
N ILE A 475 -0.18 -28.20 12.96
CA ILE A 475 0.33 -26.87 13.33
C ILE A 475 0.06 -26.58 14.81
N TYR A 476 -1.16 -26.82 15.29
CA TYR A 476 -1.48 -26.59 16.70
C TYR A 476 -0.69 -27.48 17.66
N SER A 477 -0.44 -28.74 17.27
CA SER A 477 0.32 -29.69 18.07
C SER A 477 1.80 -29.30 18.16
N THR A 478 2.36 -28.80 17.05
CA THR A 478 3.77 -28.38 16.98
C THR A 478 4.01 -27.09 17.78
N GLN A 479 3.07 -26.14 17.75
CA GLN A 479 3.15 -24.90 18.54
C GLN A 479 3.00 -25.14 20.06
N HIS A 480 2.25 -26.17 20.47
CA HIS A 480 2.14 -26.55 21.87
C HIS A 480 3.38 -27.27 22.42
N ASN A 481 4.15 -27.94 21.57
CA ASN A 481 5.39 -28.60 21.97
C ASN A 481 6.59 -27.64 21.99
N SER A 482 6.61 -26.63 21.11
CA SER A 482 7.70 -25.63 21.10
C SER A 482 7.65 -24.64 22.27
N THR A 483 6.53 -24.56 23.00
CA THR A 483 6.40 -23.70 24.20
C THR A 483 6.96 -24.34 25.47
N HIS A 484 7.47 -25.59 25.39
CA HIS A 484 8.09 -26.28 26.53
C HIS A 484 9.62 -26.41 26.45
N ASP A 485 10.24 -26.08 25.32
CA ASP A 485 11.69 -26.30 25.08
C ASP A 485 12.52 -25.02 24.83
N ASP A 486 11.96 -23.82 24.94
CA ASP A 486 12.68 -22.54 24.74
C ASP A 486 13.40 -22.03 26.02
N GLU A 487 13.95 -22.95 26.80
CA GLU A 487 15.10 -22.71 27.68
C GLU A 487 16.23 -23.67 27.29
N THR A 488 16.72 -23.63 26.04
CA THR A 488 18.12 -23.86 25.64
C THR A 488 18.25 -24.16 24.14
N ALA A 489 18.54 -23.15 23.31
CA ALA A 489 19.54 -23.25 22.23
C ALA A 489 19.60 -21.97 21.39
N SER A 490 20.81 -21.44 21.25
CA SER A 490 21.15 -20.31 20.41
C SER A 490 21.39 -20.72 18.95
N THR A 491 21.21 -19.72 18.06
CA THR A 491 21.93 -19.49 16.79
C THR A 491 21.82 -20.51 15.64
N SER A 492 21.11 -20.14 14.57
CA SER A 492 21.65 -20.08 13.18
C SER A 492 20.66 -19.39 12.22
N PRO A 493 21.11 -18.46 11.34
CA PRO A 493 20.28 -17.88 10.28
C PRO A 493 20.28 -18.76 9.02
N PHE A 494 19.14 -18.83 8.34
CA PHE A 494 18.98 -19.51 7.06
C PHE A 494 19.61 -18.69 5.91
N ASN A 495 20.45 -19.37 5.13
CA ASN A 495 21.10 -18.89 3.91
C ASN A 495 20.10 -18.70 2.76
N TYR A 496 20.15 -17.54 2.09
CA TYR A 496 19.63 -17.39 0.73
C TYR A 496 20.80 -17.49 -0.26
N GLY A 497 20.73 -18.47 -1.15
CA GLY A 497 21.62 -18.59 -2.30
C GLY A 497 21.30 -17.51 -3.35
N VAL A 498 22.40 -16.99 -3.90
CA VAL A 498 22.59 -15.96 -4.94
C VAL A 498 21.58 -16.00 -6.08
#